data_AF-A0A963T4V6-F1
#
_entry.id   AF-A0A963T4V6-F1
#
_cell.length_a   1.000
_cell.length_b   1.000
_cell.length_c   1.000
_cell.angle_alpha   90.00
_cell.angle_beta   90.00
_cell.angle_gamma   90.00
#
_symmetry.space_group_name_H-M   'P 1'
#
loop_
_entity.id
_entity.type
_entity.pdbx_description
1 polymer ?
#
loop_
_entity_poly.entity_id
_entity_poly.type
_entity_poly.pdbx_seq_one_letter_code
_entity_poly.pdbx_strand_id
1 'polypeptide(L)'
;MVKSYEELAGAVGRAQQFRRRRYDAAELFSDAPPALYFDDRLFELKNISGSGSGAAAPAAEEDSALSEINRIGVLRLVQGGRELFLGAARVARIEFRGGKIFSGFALEDAQFDITELKKRNASALASQAPRTAASVTPEYKAFCADVINFVADYLDRIERTIAPIEATMSTAESDAFARALCDSAAPGWRDIVTKGNDLVIPSQRVKSERMAIKTYTERVLTRMLLGGEGWRRTYFKPMGYPGDFRIMNYIYDGDPVGDDVKSKFLHLLSLVGAEPVRTRMRRLAELVVAETANTPADEPVGVLSIGAGPAREAQDILT
;
A
#
# COMPACT_ATOMS: atom_id res chain seq x y z
N MET A 1 28.38 32.77 46.21
CA MET A 1 28.27 32.17 44.86
C MET A 1 27.08 31.21 44.92
N VAL A 2 25.95 31.56 44.28
CA VAL A 2 24.73 30.74 44.32
C VAL A 2 24.92 29.60 43.32
N LYS A 3 24.94 28.36 43.81
CA LYS A 3 25.04 27.17 42.94
C LYS A 3 23.79 27.04 42.09
N SER A 4 23.94 26.67 40.83
CA SER A 4 22.79 26.40 39.96
C SER A 4 22.09 25.11 40.44
N TYR A 5 20.79 24.98 40.15
CA TYR A 5 20.00 23.80 40.55
C TYR A 5 20.60 22.48 40.02
N GLU A 6 21.38 22.54 38.94
CA GLU A 6 22.07 21.41 38.32
C GLU A 6 23.31 20.93 39.10
N GLU A 7 23.82 21.75 40.03
CA GLU A 7 25.02 21.48 40.81
C GLU A 7 24.71 20.89 42.20
N LEU A 8 23.42 20.62 42.47
CA LEU A 8 22.96 20.00 43.71
C LEU A 8 23.16 18.47 43.66
N ALA A 9 23.69 17.91 44.75
CA ALA A 9 23.85 16.47 44.88
C ALA A 9 22.48 15.78 44.86
N GLY A 10 22.22 14.97 43.82
CA GLY A 10 20.93 14.33 43.55
C GLY A 10 20.17 14.90 42.36
N ALA A 11 20.67 15.96 41.70
CA ALA A 11 20.06 16.50 40.50
C ALA A 11 20.24 15.54 39.30
N VAL A 12 19.19 14.79 38.96
CA VAL A 12 19.14 13.89 37.79
C VAL A 12 18.77 14.66 36.50
N GLY A 13 19.22 15.91 36.37
CA GLY A 13 18.69 16.90 35.43
C GLY A 13 18.71 16.52 33.94
N ARG A 14 19.55 15.56 33.53
CA ARG A 14 19.58 15.04 32.15
C ARG A 14 18.78 13.76 31.91
N ALA A 15 18.31 13.05 32.94
CA ALA A 15 17.64 11.75 32.78
C ALA A 15 16.12 11.85 32.58
N GLN A 16 15.51 13.02 32.79
CA GLN A 16 14.09 13.25 32.54
C GLN A 16 13.88 14.46 31.63
N GLN A 17 14.31 14.37 30.37
CA GLN A 17 13.66 15.18 29.34
C GLN A 17 12.28 14.59 29.09
N PHE A 18 11.25 15.18 29.70
CA PHE A 18 9.85 14.88 29.39
C PHE A 18 9.56 15.34 27.96
N ARG A 19 9.92 14.51 26.98
CA ARG A 19 9.66 14.78 25.57
C ARG A 19 8.16 14.58 25.35
N ARG A 20 7.45 15.66 25.01
CA ARG A 20 6.03 15.57 24.64
C ARG A 20 5.84 14.48 23.59
N ARG A 21 4.78 13.68 23.77
CA ARG A 21 4.41 12.59 22.85
C ARG A 21 4.40 13.11 21.42
N ARG A 22 5.16 12.45 20.55
CA ARG A 22 5.11 12.67 19.09
C ARG A 22 4.20 11.61 18.49
N TYR A 23 3.33 12.05 17.61
CA TYR A 23 2.41 11.21 16.84
C TYR A 23 2.99 11.06 15.43
N ASP A 24 2.94 9.84 14.90
CA ASP A 24 3.17 9.61 13.48
C ASP A 24 2.06 10.31 12.68
N ALA A 25 2.43 11.06 11.64
CA ALA A 25 1.45 11.87 10.92
C ALA A 25 0.50 11.01 10.07
N ALA A 26 0.98 9.91 9.50
CA ALA A 26 0.15 9.01 8.70
C ALA A 26 -0.89 8.33 9.61
N GLU A 27 -0.47 7.85 10.77
CA GLU A 27 -1.40 7.27 11.76
C GLU A 27 -2.39 8.31 12.29
N LEU A 28 -1.90 9.50 12.67
CA LEU A 28 -2.73 10.54 13.29
C LEU A 28 -3.85 11.05 12.37
N PHE A 29 -3.57 11.12 11.07
CA PHE A 29 -4.46 11.65 10.04
C PHE A 29 -5.01 10.59 9.09
N SER A 30 -4.97 9.30 9.47
CA SER A 30 -5.52 8.19 8.69
C SER A 30 -5.05 8.17 7.23
N ASP A 31 -3.73 8.24 7.04
CA ASP A 31 -3.02 8.30 5.76
C ASP A 31 -3.31 9.52 4.88
N ALA A 32 -3.96 10.55 5.43
CA ALA A 32 -4.20 11.83 4.76
C ALA A 32 -3.66 13.04 5.57
N PRO A 33 -2.33 13.09 5.84
CA PRO A 33 -1.73 14.20 6.58
C PRO A 33 -1.79 15.52 5.78
N PRO A 34 -1.95 16.67 6.46
CA PRO A 34 -1.90 17.97 5.81
C PRO A 34 -0.50 18.28 5.25
N ALA A 35 -0.48 19.08 4.19
CA ALA A 35 0.75 19.64 3.66
C ALA A 35 1.35 20.62 4.68
N LEU A 36 2.64 20.47 4.97
CA LEU A 36 3.37 21.39 5.83
C LEU A 36 4.15 22.37 4.96
N TYR A 37 3.96 23.65 5.18
CA TYR A 37 4.79 24.70 4.60
C TYR A 37 5.61 25.37 5.69
N PHE A 38 6.87 25.64 5.40
CA PHE A 38 7.69 26.56 6.18
C PHE A 38 8.13 27.68 5.25
N ASP A 39 7.69 28.89 5.55
CA ASP A 39 7.57 30.01 4.62
C ASP A 39 6.85 29.52 3.35
N ASP A 40 7.52 29.48 2.20
CA ASP A 40 6.93 29.04 0.93
C ASP A 40 7.34 27.63 0.49
N ARG A 41 8.14 26.94 1.31
CA ARG A 41 8.61 25.61 0.97
C ARG A 41 7.67 24.53 1.49
N LEU A 42 7.28 23.64 0.58
CA LEU A 42 6.48 22.45 0.89
C LEU A 42 7.35 21.31 1.45
N PHE A 43 6.89 20.75 2.56
CA PHE A 43 7.42 19.54 3.17
C PHE A 43 6.31 18.49 3.38
N GLU A 44 6.71 17.22 3.33
CA GLU A 44 5.90 16.09 3.77
C GLU A 44 5.96 15.99 5.30
N LEU A 45 4.82 16.17 5.97
CA LEU A 45 4.72 16.02 7.42
C LEU A 45 4.95 14.54 7.82
N LYS A 46 5.93 14.28 8.68
CA LYS A 46 6.27 12.93 9.16
C LYS A 46 5.75 12.65 10.55
N ASN A 47 5.88 13.60 11.45
CA ASN A 47 5.38 13.49 12.81
C ASN A 47 5.06 14.85 13.40
N ILE A 48 4.21 14.88 14.41
CA ILE A 48 3.75 16.09 15.07
C ILE A 48 3.60 15.87 16.58
N SER A 49 3.79 16.93 17.35
CA SER A 49 3.61 16.98 18.80
C SER A 49 3.02 18.30 19.18
N GLY A 50 2.58 18.50 20.43
CA GLY A 50 1.98 19.79 20.82
C GLY A 50 2.89 21.02 20.63
N SER A 51 4.22 20.86 20.56
CA SER A 51 5.18 21.98 20.48
C SER A 51 5.96 22.05 19.16
N GLY A 52 5.65 21.20 18.19
CA GLY A 52 6.42 21.18 16.94
C GLY A 52 6.21 19.93 16.10
N SER A 53 6.85 19.91 14.94
CA SER A 53 6.70 18.88 13.92
C SER A 53 8.05 18.43 13.36
N GLY A 54 8.03 17.28 12.67
CA GLY A 54 9.14 16.79 11.86
C GLY A 54 8.62 16.56 10.46
N ALA A 55 9.37 17.03 9.46
CA ALA A 55 8.96 16.97 8.07
C ALA A 55 10.15 16.62 7.15
N ALA A 56 9.86 16.19 5.93
CA ALA A 56 10.86 15.85 4.95
C ALA A 56 10.56 16.46 3.57
N ALA A 57 11.58 16.86 2.83
CA ALA A 57 11.45 17.30 1.45
C ALA A 57 12.61 16.73 0.61
N PRO A 58 12.47 16.65 -0.73
CA PRO A 58 13.61 16.48 -1.62
C PRO A 58 14.65 17.58 -1.34
N ALA A 59 15.94 17.23 -1.41
CA ALA A 59 17.00 18.22 -1.38
C ALA A 59 16.99 19.03 -2.69
N ALA A 60 17.08 20.35 -2.59
CA ALA A 60 17.15 21.30 -3.70
C ALA A 60 18.39 22.20 -3.52
N GLU A 61 18.95 22.74 -4.62
CA GLU A 61 20.15 23.58 -4.55
C GLU A 61 19.96 24.85 -3.70
N GLU A 62 18.73 25.35 -3.61
CA GLU A 62 18.30 26.50 -2.79
C GLU A 62 18.16 26.17 -1.28
N ASP A 63 18.42 24.93 -0.86
CA ASP A 63 18.35 24.50 0.55
C ASP A 63 19.32 25.21 1.49
N SER A 64 20.37 25.83 0.96
CA SER A 64 21.40 26.49 1.77
C SER A 64 20.80 27.58 2.68
N ALA A 65 19.76 28.30 2.25
CA ALA A 65 19.09 29.32 3.07
C ALA A 65 18.13 28.72 4.13
N LEU A 66 17.64 27.49 3.93
CA LEU A 66 16.81 26.76 4.90
C LEU A 66 17.67 25.89 5.84
N SER A 67 18.99 25.82 5.58
CA SER A 67 19.97 25.03 6.33
C SER A 67 20.40 25.67 7.66
N GLU A 68 19.90 26.87 7.97
CA GLU A 68 20.23 27.58 9.21
C GLU A 68 19.36 27.10 10.39
N ILE A 69 20.01 26.41 11.32
CA ILE A 69 19.41 26.10 12.62
C ILE A 69 19.08 27.42 13.33
N ASN A 70 17.94 27.46 14.01
CA ASN A 70 17.33 28.62 14.67
C ASN A 70 16.78 29.72 13.76
N ARG A 71 16.79 29.55 12.44
CA ARG A 71 15.99 30.41 11.56
C ARG A 71 14.53 30.38 11.99
N ILE A 72 13.95 31.54 12.25
CA ILE A 72 12.53 31.72 12.54
C ILE A 72 11.80 32.05 11.23
N GLY A 73 10.67 31.42 11.02
CA GLY A 73 9.81 31.63 9.86
C GLY A 73 8.37 31.25 10.17
N VAL A 74 7.54 31.24 9.14
CA VAL A 74 6.10 30.97 9.26
C VAL A 74 5.82 29.52 8.91
N LEU A 75 5.24 28.78 9.85
CA LEU A 75 4.81 27.40 9.63
C LEU A 75 3.30 27.35 9.38
N ARG A 76 2.92 26.71 8.27
CA ARG A 76 1.52 26.49 7.87
C ARG A 76 1.22 25.02 7.72
N LEU A 77 0.05 24.60 8.18
CA LEU A 77 -0.54 23.30 7.83
C LEU A 77 -1.75 23.55 6.94
N VAL A 78 -1.77 22.96 5.75
CA VAL A 78 -2.82 23.21 4.75
C VAL A 78 -3.40 21.90 4.26
N GLN A 79 -4.74 21.81 4.20
CA GLN A 79 -5.46 20.67 3.65
C GLN A 79 -6.53 21.12 2.66
N GLY A 80 -6.43 20.67 1.41
CA GLY A 80 -7.43 21.01 0.38
C GLY A 80 -7.60 22.51 0.14
N GLY A 81 -6.52 23.29 0.27
CA GLY A 81 -6.55 24.75 0.17
C GLY A 81 -7.05 25.47 1.43
N ARG A 82 -7.45 24.75 2.49
CA ARG A 82 -7.80 25.35 3.79
C ARG A 82 -6.60 25.34 4.72
N GLU A 83 -6.32 26.48 5.32
CA GLU A 83 -5.32 26.60 6.38
C GLU A 83 -5.87 26.00 7.69
N LEU A 84 -5.18 24.99 8.21
CA LEU A 84 -5.52 24.33 9.47
C LEU A 84 -4.81 24.99 10.66
N PHE A 85 -3.59 25.49 10.40
CA PHE A 85 -2.71 26.14 11.36
C PHE A 85 -1.79 27.12 10.67
N LEU A 86 -1.50 28.23 11.36
CA LEU A 86 -0.52 29.25 11.01
C LEU A 86 0.17 29.69 12.30
N GLY A 87 1.50 29.69 12.33
CA GLY A 87 2.25 30.17 13.48
C GLY A 87 3.74 30.31 13.22
N ALA A 88 4.41 31.10 14.04
CA ALA A 88 5.87 31.23 13.99
C ALA A 88 6.53 29.93 14.49
N ALA A 89 7.54 29.48 13.77
CA ALA A 89 8.35 28.34 14.15
C ALA A 89 9.82 28.60 13.85
N ARG A 90 10.71 28.00 14.64
CA ARG A 90 12.13 27.93 14.29
C ARG A 90 12.54 26.57 13.78
N VAL A 91 13.58 26.55 12.97
CA VAL A 91 14.25 25.32 12.54
C VAL A 91 15.10 24.80 13.71
N ALA A 92 14.64 23.73 14.36
CA ALA A 92 15.30 23.15 15.53
C ALA A 92 16.31 22.05 15.17
N ARG A 93 16.17 21.41 13.99
CA ARG A 93 17.06 20.35 13.52
C ARG A 93 17.00 20.24 12.01
N ILE A 94 18.14 19.92 11.40
CA ILE A 94 18.26 19.60 9.98
C ILE A 94 19.14 18.37 9.82
N GLU A 95 18.76 17.45 8.94
CA GLU A 95 19.54 16.27 8.60
C GLU A 95 19.40 15.95 7.11
N PHE A 96 20.52 15.73 6.43
CA PHE A 96 20.55 15.33 5.02
C PHE A 96 20.77 13.83 4.91
N ARG A 97 19.83 13.11 4.30
CA ARG A 97 19.93 11.66 4.14
C ARG A 97 19.26 11.20 2.84
N GLY A 98 20.04 10.53 1.99
CA GLY A 98 19.53 9.89 0.77
C GLY A 98 18.83 10.86 -0.20
N GLY A 99 19.42 12.04 -0.45
CA GLY A 99 18.84 13.05 -1.33
C GLY A 99 17.61 13.78 -0.77
N LYS A 100 17.35 13.65 0.53
CA LYS A 100 16.26 14.35 1.23
C LYS A 100 16.81 15.18 2.39
N ILE A 101 16.13 16.27 2.67
CA ILE A 101 16.29 17.07 3.88
C ILE A 101 15.18 16.68 4.87
N PHE A 102 15.57 16.42 6.11
CA PHE A 102 14.68 16.20 7.25
C PHE A 102 14.79 17.40 8.19
N SER A 103 13.68 18.11 8.37
CA SER A 103 13.63 19.34 9.17
C SER A 103 12.72 19.14 10.38
N GLY A 104 13.22 19.54 11.54
CA GLY A 104 12.45 19.65 12.77
C GLY A 104 12.07 21.10 13.00
N PHE A 105 10.77 21.37 13.19
CA PHE A 105 10.27 22.71 13.48
C PHE A 105 9.75 22.76 14.92
N ALA A 106 10.19 23.76 15.67
CA ALA A 106 9.68 24.06 17.01
C ALA A 106 8.86 25.34 16.96
N LEU A 107 7.64 25.30 17.51
CA LEU A 107 6.78 26.48 17.59
C LEU A 107 7.33 27.43 18.66
N GLU A 108 7.28 28.74 18.39
CA GLU A 108 7.75 29.76 19.34
C GLU A 108 6.65 30.09 20.36
N ASP A 109 5.55 30.71 19.91
CA ASP A 109 4.46 31.18 20.79
C ASP A 109 3.13 30.48 20.52
N ALA A 110 3.19 29.28 19.93
CA ALA A 110 2.01 28.51 19.57
C ALA A 110 2.13 27.05 19.99
N GLN A 111 0.99 26.38 20.12
CA GLN A 111 0.92 24.94 20.32
C GLN A 111 -0.06 24.32 19.33
N PHE A 112 0.29 23.13 18.86
CA PHE A 112 -0.63 22.31 18.11
C PHE A 112 -1.64 21.68 19.07
N ASP A 113 -2.90 22.12 19.00
CA ASP A 113 -4.01 21.33 19.53
C ASP A 113 -4.25 20.15 18.58
N ILE A 114 -3.69 19.00 18.94
CA ILE A 114 -3.72 17.78 18.13
C ILE A 114 -5.16 17.34 17.86
N THR A 115 -6.07 17.48 18.84
CA THR A 115 -7.46 17.07 18.69
C THR A 115 -8.18 17.99 17.71
N GLU A 116 -7.97 19.29 17.84
CA GLU A 116 -8.59 20.27 16.95
C GLU A 116 -8.02 20.19 15.53
N LEU A 117 -6.71 19.99 15.38
CA LEU A 117 -6.09 19.75 14.07
C LEU A 117 -6.70 18.54 13.36
N LYS A 118 -6.95 17.44 14.07
CA LYS A 118 -7.62 16.26 13.49
C LYS A 118 -9.03 16.62 12.98
N LYS A 119 -9.81 17.33 13.79
CA LYS A 119 -11.17 17.76 13.43
C LYS A 119 -11.16 18.67 12.20
N ARG A 120 -10.27 19.66 12.16
CA ARG A 120 -10.12 20.59 11.04
C ARG A 120 -9.64 19.88 9.77
N ASN A 121 -8.67 18.96 9.89
CA ASN A 121 -8.22 18.16 8.75
C ASN A 121 -9.36 17.32 8.17
N ALA A 122 -10.11 16.62 9.03
CA ALA A 122 -11.26 15.82 8.63
C ALA A 122 -12.36 16.69 7.98
N SER A 123 -12.67 17.86 8.55
CA SER A 123 -13.64 18.80 7.99
C SER A 123 -13.21 19.34 6.62
N ALA A 124 -11.92 19.69 6.47
CA ALA A 124 -11.35 20.14 5.20
C ALA A 124 -11.40 19.05 4.12
N LEU A 125 -11.13 17.80 4.49
CA LEU A 125 -11.29 16.64 3.60
C LEU A 125 -12.75 16.37 3.24
N ALA A 126 -13.67 16.44 4.20
CA ALA A 126 -15.10 16.20 3.98
C ALA A 126 -15.75 17.27 3.07
N SER A 127 -15.22 18.50 3.11
CA SER A 127 -15.71 19.61 2.29
C SER A 127 -15.05 19.70 0.90
N GLN A 128 -14.06 18.85 0.61
CA GLN A 128 -13.44 18.84 -0.71
C GLN A 128 -14.42 18.25 -1.73
N ALA A 129 -14.55 18.92 -2.87
CA ALA A 129 -15.20 18.32 -4.02
C ALA A 129 -14.51 16.98 -4.34
N PRO A 130 -15.26 15.95 -4.78
CA PRO A 130 -14.67 14.69 -5.18
C PRO A 130 -13.58 14.95 -6.21
N ARG A 131 -12.38 14.41 -6.00
CA ARG A 131 -11.35 14.46 -7.02
C ARG A 131 -11.90 13.77 -8.27
N THR A 132 -12.11 14.55 -9.32
CA THR A 132 -12.36 14.00 -10.65
C THR A 132 -11.08 13.29 -11.07
N ALA A 133 -11.21 12.05 -11.53
CA ALA A 133 -10.10 11.32 -12.12
C ALA A 133 -9.85 11.94 -13.52
N ALA A 134 -9.34 13.17 -13.53
CA ALA A 134 -9.24 14.02 -14.71
C ALA A 134 -8.33 13.43 -15.79
N SER A 135 -7.51 12.43 -15.43
CA SER A 135 -6.55 11.78 -16.32
C SER A 135 -6.87 10.30 -16.63
N VAL A 136 -8.05 9.80 -16.29
CA VAL A 136 -8.46 8.42 -16.66
C VAL A 136 -9.28 8.45 -17.93
N THR A 137 -8.83 7.71 -18.94
CA THR A 137 -9.45 7.68 -20.28
C THR A 137 -10.86 7.08 -20.23
N PRO A 138 -11.78 7.51 -21.13
CA PRO A 138 -13.11 6.91 -21.23
C PRO A 138 -13.07 5.40 -21.45
N GLU A 139 -12.10 4.90 -22.21
CA GLU A 139 -11.92 3.48 -22.53
C GLU A 139 -11.63 2.67 -21.26
N TYR A 140 -10.78 3.18 -20.36
CA TYR A 140 -10.50 2.51 -19.10
C TYR A 140 -11.69 2.53 -18.14
N LYS A 141 -12.50 3.60 -18.16
CA LYS A 141 -13.74 3.68 -17.38
C LYS A 141 -14.77 2.66 -17.88
N ALA A 142 -14.93 2.54 -19.19
CA ALA A 142 -15.79 1.52 -19.80
C ALA A 142 -15.31 0.12 -19.46
N PHE A 143 -14.00 -0.14 -19.55
CA PHE A 143 -13.41 -1.40 -19.10
C PHE A 143 -13.72 -1.72 -17.63
N CYS A 144 -13.65 -0.75 -16.72
CA CYS A 144 -14.04 -0.98 -15.33
C CYS A 144 -15.53 -1.32 -15.20
N ALA A 145 -16.40 -0.69 -15.99
CA ALA A 145 -17.82 -1.06 -16.01
C ALA A 145 -18.04 -2.49 -16.52
N ASP A 146 -17.31 -2.91 -17.57
CA ASP A 146 -17.33 -4.29 -18.07
C ASP A 146 -16.92 -5.28 -16.98
N VAL A 147 -15.85 -4.99 -16.24
CA VAL A 147 -15.38 -5.82 -15.09
C VAL A 147 -16.46 -5.91 -14.01
N ILE A 148 -17.10 -4.80 -13.67
CA ILE A 148 -18.18 -4.78 -12.66
C ILE A 148 -19.32 -5.69 -13.10
N ASN A 149 -19.84 -5.49 -14.31
CA ASN A 149 -20.95 -6.28 -14.82
C ASN A 149 -20.60 -7.77 -14.83
N PHE A 150 -19.40 -8.12 -15.33
CA PHE A 150 -18.94 -9.50 -15.37
C PHE A 150 -18.93 -10.14 -13.98
N VAL A 151 -18.32 -9.51 -12.99
CA VAL A 151 -18.22 -10.08 -11.64
C VAL A 151 -19.58 -10.06 -10.94
N ALA A 152 -20.34 -8.97 -11.07
CA ALA A 152 -21.65 -8.81 -10.44
C ALA A 152 -22.64 -9.90 -10.90
N ASP A 153 -22.64 -10.28 -12.18
CA ASP A 153 -23.49 -11.35 -12.68
C ASP A 153 -23.26 -12.70 -11.96
N TYR A 154 -22.00 -13.02 -11.63
CA TYR A 154 -21.68 -14.21 -10.84
C TYR A 154 -22.07 -14.04 -9.37
N LEU A 155 -21.80 -12.88 -8.78
CA LEU A 155 -22.15 -12.60 -7.38
C LEU A 155 -23.66 -12.64 -7.15
N ASP A 156 -24.44 -12.05 -8.06
CA ASP A 156 -25.91 -12.07 -8.01
C ASP A 156 -26.47 -13.49 -8.17
N ARG A 157 -25.84 -14.31 -9.03
CA ARG A 157 -26.20 -15.72 -9.17
C ARG A 157 -25.94 -16.48 -7.87
N ILE A 158 -24.75 -16.33 -7.29
CA ILE A 158 -24.38 -16.97 -6.01
C ILE A 158 -25.40 -16.58 -4.93
N GLU A 159 -25.71 -15.29 -4.79
CA GLU A 159 -26.64 -14.78 -3.80
C GLU A 159 -28.06 -15.35 -3.98
N ARG A 160 -28.53 -15.49 -5.22
CA ARG A 160 -29.89 -15.96 -5.51
C ARG A 160 -30.05 -17.48 -5.42
N THR A 161 -29.01 -18.24 -5.76
CA THR A 161 -29.15 -19.70 -5.96
C THR A 161 -28.34 -20.54 -4.98
N ILE A 162 -27.21 -20.03 -4.47
CA ILE A 162 -26.30 -20.82 -3.63
C ILE A 162 -26.38 -20.37 -2.17
N ALA A 163 -26.32 -19.07 -1.90
CA ALA A 163 -26.40 -18.53 -0.54
C ALA A 163 -27.60 -19.06 0.28
N PRO A 164 -28.81 -19.27 -0.30
CA PRO A 164 -29.94 -19.81 0.46
C PRO A 164 -29.77 -21.26 0.94
N ILE A 165 -28.93 -22.05 0.25
CA ILE A 165 -28.70 -23.47 0.58
C ILE A 165 -27.35 -23.70 1.27
N GLU A 166 -26.50 -22.68 1.33
CA GLU A 166 -25.11 -22.78 1.76
C GLU A 166 -24.95 -23.32 3.19
N ALA A 167 -25.83 -22.93 4.10
CA ALA A 167 -25.82 -23.41 5.48
C ALA A 167 -26.05 -24.94 5.60
N THR A 168 -26.57 -25.58 4.55
CA THR A 168 -26.80 -27.03 4.50
C THR A 168 -25.66 -27.80 3.85
N MET A 169 -24.69 -27.10 3.27
CA MET A 169 -23.60 -27.69 2.50
C MET A 169 -22.41 -28.03 3.40
N SER A 170 -21.75 -29.14 3.09
CA SER A 170 -20.41 -29.43 3.60
C SER A 170 -19.36 -28.50 2.98
N THR A 171 -18.18 -28.43 3.58
CA THR A 171 -17.05 -27.67 3.03
C THR A 171 -16.67 -28.16 1.62
N ALA A 172 -16.67 -29.48 1.39
CA ALA A 172 -16.33 -30.05 0.10
C ALA A 172 -17.34 -29.68 -0.99
N GLU A 173 -18.64 -29.63 -0.67
CA GLU A 173 -19.67 -29.16 -1.60
C GLU A 173 -19.48 -27.67 -1.89
N SER A 174 -19.27 -26.84 -0.87
CA SER A 174 -18.99 -25.40 -1.05
C SER A 174 -17.78 -25.15 -1.95
N ASP A 175 -16.71 -25.93 -1.75
CA ASP A 175 -15.50 -25.88 -2.59
C ASP A 175 -15.79 -26.28 -4.04
N ALA A 176 -16.58 -27.34 -4.25
CA ALA A 176 -16.97 -27.80 -5.58
C ALA A 176 -17.80 -26.74 -6.32
N PHE A 177 -18.76 -26.08 -5.66
CA PHE A 177 -19.52 -24.97 -6.26
C PHE A 177 -18.62 -23.79 -6.62
N ALA A 178 -17.70 -23.38 -5.73
CA ALA A 178 -16.78 -22.29 -6.00
C ALA A 178 -15.87 -22.60 -7.21
N ARG A 179 -15.37 -23.84 -7.31
CA ARG A 179 -14.57 -24.30 -8.47
C ARG A 179 -15.38 -24.27 -9.75
N ALA A 180 -16.60 -24.82 -9.76
CA ALA A 180 -17.46 -24.83 -10.95
C ALA A 180 -17.79 -23.41 -11.45
N LEU A 181 -18.04 -22.47 -10.53
CA LEU A 181 -18.23 -21.05 -10.88
C LEU A 181 -16.97 -20.43 -11.48
N CYS A 182 -15.81 -20.69 -10.88
CA CYS A 182 -14.54 -20.17 -11.37
C CYS A 182 -14.19 -20.77 -12.74
N ASP A 183 -14.40 -22.06 -12.96
CA ASP A 183 -14.14 -22.72 -14.24
C ASP A 183 -15.01 -22.14 -15.36
N SER A 184 -16.28 -21.84 -15.06
CA SER A 184 -17.18 -21.13 -15.97
C SER A 184 -16.71 -19.69 -16.24
N ALA A 185 -16.16 -19.00 -15.24
CA ALA A 185 -15.74 -17.61 -15.36
C ALA A 185 -14.36 -17.45 -16.02
N ALA A 186 -13.47 -18.45 -15.89
CA ALA A 186 -12.06 -18.32 -16.20
C ALA A 186 -11.76 -17.87 -17.64
N PRO A 187 -12.42 -18.39 -18.70
CA PRO A 187 -12.16 -17.93 -20.07
C PRO A 187 -12.43 -16.43 -20.24
N GLY A 188 -13.63 -15.96 -19.87
CA GLY A 188 -13.99 -14.54 -19.97
C GLY A 188 -13.15 -13.66 -19.06
N TRP A 189 -12.76 -14.16 -17.88
CA TRP A 189 -11.88 -13.44 -16.99
C TRP A 189 -10.47 -13.26 -17.56
N ARG A 190 -9.92 -14.26 -18.25
CA ARG A 190 -8.61 -14.13 -18.92
C ARG A 190 -8.63 -13.06 -20.02
N ASP A 191 -9.71 -12.98 -20.78
CA ASP A 191 -9.87 -11.93 -21.80
C ASP A 191 -9.91 -10.53 -21.16
N ILE A 192 -10.65 -10.40 -20.04
CA ILE A 192 -10.71 -9.17 -19.25
C ILE A 192 -9.33 -8.79 -18.71
N VAL A 193 -8.58 -9.73 -18.13
CA VAL A 193 -7.23 -9.49 -17.60
C VAL A 193 -6.28 -9.03 -18.71
N THR A 194 -6.36 -9.66 -19.88
CA THR A 194 -5.53 -9.31 -21.06
C THR A 194 -5.84 -7.90 -21.56
N LYS A 195 -7.13 -7.61 -21.82
CA LYS A 195 -7.59 -6.27 -22.20
C LYS A 195 -7.19 -5.21 -21.17
N GLY A 196 -7.31 -5.53 -19.88
CA GLY A 196 -6.90 -4.65 -18.79
C GLY A 196 -5.40 -4.33 -18.83
N ASN A 197 -4.55 -5.32 -19.08
CA ASN A 197 -3.10 -5.12 -19.23
C ASN A 197 -2.78 -4.19 -20.41
N ASP A 198 -3.38 -4.43 -21.57
CA ASP A 198 -3.16 -3.61 -22.77
C ASP A 198 -3.53 -2.14 -22.54
N LEU A 199 -4.61 -1.88 -21.80
CA LEU A 199 -5.06 -0.53 -21.48
C LEU A 199 -4.12 0.20 -20.49
N VAL A 200 -3.44 -0.51 -19.58
CA VAL A 200 -2.61 0.12 -18.54
C VAL A 200 -1.13 0.20 -18.88
N ILE A 201 -0.61 -0.65 -19.77
CA ILE A 201 0.81 -0.68 -20.17
C ILE A 201 1.34 0.70 -20.61
N PRO A 202 0.65 1.47 -21.48
CA PRO A 202 1.15 2.77 -21.94
C PRO A 202 1.38 3.76 -20.79
N SER A 203 0.49 3.74 -19.79
CA SER A 203 0.51 4.65 -18.64
C SER A 203 1.45 4.24 -17.51
N GLN A 204 2.13 3.09 -17.58
CA GLN A 204 3.06 2.64 -16.53
C GLN A 204 4.29 3.55 -16.38
N ARG A 205 4.69 4.22 -17.47
CA ARG A 205 5.87 5.10 -17.52
C ARG A 205 5.61 6.48 -16.93
N VAL A 206 4.35 6.93 -16.93
CA VAL A 206 3.96 8.26 -16.46
C VAL A 206 3.35 8.15 -15.06
N LYS A 207 4.07 8.63 -14.03
CA LYS A 207 3.66 8.47 -12.62
C LYS A 207 2.26 9.02 -12.33
N SER A 208 1.90 10.17 -12.91
CA SER A 208 0.59 10.81 -12.71
C SER A 208 -0.55 9.98 -13.30
N GLU A 209 -0.37 9.43 -14.49
CA GLU A 209 -1.35 8.54 -15.14
C GLU A 209 -1.50 7.24 -14.37
N ARG A 210 -0.39 6.57 -14.03
CA ARG A 210 -0.40 5.35 -13.21
C ARG A 210 -1.13 5.55 -11.89
N MET A 211 -0.90 6.69 -11.23
CA MET A 211 -1.57 7.02 -9.96
C MET A 211 -3.07 7.28 -10.17
N ALA A 212 -3.45 7.94 -11.25
CA ALA A 212 -4.86 8.20 -11.55
C ALA A 212 -5.64 6.92 -11.89
N ILE A 213 -5.06 6.04 -12.70
CA ILE A 213 -5.59 4.71 -12.99
C ILE A 213 -5.73 3.93 -11.68
N LYS A 214 -4.65 3.80 -10.89
CA LYS A 214 -4.69 3.12 -9.59
C LYS A 214 -5.80 3.64 -8.69
N THR A 215 -5.88 4.96 -8.51
CA THR A 215 -6.90 5.60 -7.65
C THR A 215 -8.32 5.30 -8.14
N TYR A 216 -8.52 5.31 -9.46
CA TYR A 216 -9.82 5.01 -10.05
C TYR A 216 -10.19 3.53 -9.89
N THR A 217 -9.27 2.61 -10.18
CA THR A 217 -9.44 1.16 -9.95
C THR A 217 -9.75 0.86 -8.49
N GLU A 218 -9.04 1.48 -7.55
CA GLU A 218 -9.28 1.32 -6.11
C GLU A 218 -10.67 1.76 -5.67
N ARG A 219 -11.14 2.86 -6.26
CA ARG A 219 -12.47 3.41 -5.97
C ARG A 219 -13.59 2.57 -6.55
N VAL A 220 -13.41 2.03 -7.76
CA VAL A 220 -14.49 1.45 -8.56
C VAL A 220 -14.52 -0.08 -8.49
N LEU A 221 -13.35 -0.74 -8.58
CA LEU A 221 -13.25 -2.19 -8.70
C LEU A 221 -12.79 -2.87 -7.42
N THR A 222 -11.75 -2.33 -6.78
CA THR A 222 -11.04 -3.04 -5.71
C THR A 222 -11.96 -3.43 -4.57
N ARG A 223 -12.89 -2.58 -4.16
CA ARG A 223 -13.83 -2.88 -3.06
C ARG A 223 -14.66 -4.14 -3.30
N MET A 224 -15.08 -4.37 -4.55
CA MET A 224 -15.84 -5.56 -4.93
C MET A 224 -14.96 -6.82 -4.88
N LEU A 225 -13.72 -6.71 -5.37
CA LEU A 225 -12.79 -7.85 -5.44
C LEU A 225 -12.21 -8.25 -4.07
N LEU A 226 -12.09 -7.30 -3.13
CA LEU A 226 -11.54 -7.54 -1.79
C LEU A 226 -12.33 -8.55 -0.94
N GLY A 227 -13.50 -9.02 -1.39
CA GLY A 227 -14.20 -10.16 -0.79
C GLY A 227 -13.46 -11.50 -0.92
N GLY A 228 -12.51 -11.61 -1.86
CA GLY A 228 -11.66 -12.80 -2.01
C GLY A 228 -10.33 -12.65 -1.27
N GLU A 229 -9.90 -13.68 -0.54
CA GLU A 229 -8.67 -13.63 0.28
C GLU A 229 -7.40 -13.37 -0.55
N GLY A 230 -7.33 -13.86 -1.79
CA GLY A 230 -6.18 -13.63 -2.67
C GLY A 230 -6.03 -12.17 -3.07
N TRP A 231 -7.13 -11.50 -3.40
CA TRP A 231 -7.17 -10.05 -3.64
C TRP A 231 -6.81 -9.26 -2.38
N ARG A 232 -7.44 -9.60 -1.26
CA ARG A 232 -7.24 -8.94 0.03
C ARG A 232 -5.80 -8.99 0.48
N ARG A 233 -5.18 -10.18 0.42
CA ARG A 233 -3.79 -10.36 0.79
C ARG A 233 -2.84 -9.61 -0.15
N THR A 234 -3.11 -9.59 -1.46
CA THR A 234 -2.30 -8.85 -2.43
C THR A 234 -2.34 -7.34 -2.18
N TYR A 235 -3.51 -6.82 -1.79
CA TYR A 235 -3.73 -5.40 -1.54
C TYR A 235 -3.14 -4.92 -0.21
N PHE A 236 -3.33 -5.67 0.87
CA PHE A 236 -2.91 -5.28 2.23
C PHE A 236 -1.58 -5.89 2.67
N LYS A 237 -0.80 -6.48 1.76
CA LYS A 237 0.51 -7.04 2.10
C LYS A 237 1.41 -5.96 2.74
N PRO A 238 2.22 -6.31 3.76
CA PRO A 238 3.14 -5.36 4.37
C PRO A 238 4.06 -4.69 3.34
N MET A 239 4.27 -3.39 3.50
CA MET A 239 5.15 -2.61 2.62
C MET A 239 6.56 -3.21 2.62
N GLY A 240 7.10 -3.43 1.42
CA GLY A 240 8.44 -4.01 1.27
C GLY A 240 8.50 -5.53 1.40
N TYR A 241 7.37 -6.23 1.24
CA TYR A 241 7.32 -7.70 1.18
C TYR A 241 7.22 -8.22 -0.27
N PRO A 242 8.33 -8.20 -1.06
CA PRO A 242 8.37 -8.83 -2.37
C PRO A 242 8.29 -10.36 -2.21
N GLY A 243 7.56 -11.03 -3.10
CA GLY A 243 7.42 -12.50 -3.04
C GLY A 243 6.63 -12.98 -1.81
N ASP A 244 5.47 -12.37 -1.54
CA ASP A 244 4.61 -12.75 -0.41
C ASP A 244 4.30 -14.25 -0.41
N PHE A 245 4.92 -14.99 0.51
CA PHE A 245 4.83 -16.45 0.55
C PHE A 245 3.39 -16.97 0.63
N ARG A 246 2.48 -16.22 1.27
CA ARG A 246 1.07 -16.64 1.38
C ARG A 246 0.37 -16.55 0.03
N ILE A 247 0.58 -15.45 -0.71
CA ILE A 247 0.04 -15.34 -2.07
C ILE A 247 0.62 -16.41 -2.97
N MET A 248 1.94 -16.66 -2.87
CA MET A 248 2.58 -17.70 -3.65
C MET A 248 1.96 -19.08 -3.36
N ASN A 249 1.76 -19.44 -2.09
CA ASN A 249 1.09 -20.68 -1.73
C ASN A 249 -0.34 -20.76 -2.27
N TYR A 250 -1.15 -19.69 -2.17
CA TYR A 250 -2.48 -19.68 -2.80
C TYR A 250 -2.43 -19.97 -4.30
N ILE A 251 -1.47 -19.36 -5.01
CA ILE A 251 -1.29 -19.58 -6.45
C ILE A 251 -0.88 -21.03 -6.74
N TYR A 252 0.01 -21.61 -5.94
CA TYR A 252 0.49 -22.96 -6.16
C TYR A 252 -0.57 -24.02 -5.85
N ASP A 253 -1.21 -23.90 -4.70
CA ASP A 253 -2.19 -24.86 -4.20
C ASP A 253 -3.48 -24.79 -5.04
N GLY A 254 -3.93 -23.59 -5.41
CA GLY A 254 -5.14 -23.43 -6.22
C GLY A 254 -6.42 -23.84 -5.50
N ASP A 255 -6.39 -23.84 -4.18
CA ASP A 255 -7.51 -24.25 -3.34
C ASP A 255 -8.47 -23.10 -3.05
N PRO A 256 -9.79 -23.38 -2.89
CA PRO A 256 -10.74 -22.37 -2.45
C PRO A 256 -10.40 -21.92 -1.03
N VAL A 257 -10.36 -20.60 -0.83
CA VAL A 257 -10.16 -20.00 0.49
C VAL A 257 -11.22 -18.94 0.74
N GLY A 258 -11.97 -19.09 1.83
CA GLY A 258 -13.06 -18.21 2.22
C GLY A 258 -14.07 -18.94 3.10
N ASP A 259 -14.90 -18.17 3.81
CA ASP A 259 -15.92 -18.69 4.72
C ASP A 259 -17.20 -19.10 3.98
N ASP A 260 -17.41 -18.56 2.77
CA ASP A 260 -18.58 -18.79 1.92
C ASP A 260 -18.16 -19.00 0.44
N VAL A 261 -19.07 -19.51 -0.39
CA VAL A 261 -18.87 -19.78 -1.82
C VAL A 261 -18.51 -18.50 -2.56
N LYS A 262 -19.06 -17.35 -2.13
CA LYS A 262 -18.79 -16.04 -2.72
C LYS A 262 -17.32 -15.64 -2.57
N SER A 263 -16.80 -15.69 -1.35
CA SER A 263 -15.41 -15.35 -1.01
C SER A 263 -14.44 -16.36 -1.62
N LYS A 264 -14.79 -17.65 -1.62
CA LYS A 264 -14.04 -18.70 -2.32
C LYS A 264 -13.98 -18.48 -3.83
N PHE A 265 -15.10 -18.14 -4.47
CA PHE A 265 -15.16 -17.80 -5.89
C PHE A 265 -14.26 -16.61 -6.22
N LEU A 266 -14.39 -15.50 -5.47
CA LEU A 266 -13.54 -14.31 -5.67
C LEU A 266 -12.05 -14.61 -5.42
N HIS A 267 -11.74 -15.47 -4.45
CA HIS A 267 -10.39 -15.96 -4.21
C HIS A 267 -9.86 -16.70 -5.44
N LEU A 268 -10.56 -17.71 -5.94
CA LEU A 268 -10.14 -18.48 -7.11
C LEU A 268 -10.00 -17.60 -8.36
N LEU A 269 -10.91 -16.64 -8.56
CA LEU A 269 -10.84 -15.67 -9.66
C LEU A 269 -9.53 -14.84 -9.61
N SER A 270 -9.01 -14.55 -8.42
CA SER A 270 -7.69 -13.89 -8.26
C SER A 270 -6.54 -14.76 -8.76
N LEU A 271 -6.66 -16.08 -8.61
CA LEU A 271 -5.61 -17.04 -9.00
C LEU A 271 -5.56 -17.24 -10.51
N VAL A 272 -6.69 -17.09 -11.22
CA VAL A 272 -6.73 -17.12 -12.69
C VAL A 272 -5.81 -16.03 -13.27
N GLY A 273 -5.85 -14.82 -12.72
CA GLY A 273 -4.94 -13.73 -13.14
C GLY A 273 -3.46 -13.98 -12.80
N ALA A 274 -3.18 -14.93 -11.90
CA ALA A 274 -1.84 -15.30 -11.47
C ALA A 274 -1.31 -16.58 -12.15
N GLU A 275 -2.05 -17.18 -13.09
CA GLU A 275 -1.66 -18.37 -13.84
C GLU A 275 -0.22 -18.30 -14.43
N PRO A 276 0.27 -17.16 -14.97
CA PRO A 276 1.64 -17.06 -15.46
C PRO A 276 2.72 -17.40 -14.42
N VAL A 277 2.44 -17.23 -13.13
CA VAL A 277 3.36 -17.59 -12.04
C VAL A 277 3.58 -19.11 -11.99
N ARG A 278 2.50 -19.90 -12.10
CA ARG A 278 2.57 -21.37 -12.12
C ARG A 278 3.24 -21.85 -13.39
N THR A 279 2.89 -21.27 -14.54
CA THR A 279 3.51 -21.61 -15.83
C THR A 279 5.02 -21.36 -15.80
N ARG A 280 5.45 -20.22 -15.25
CA ARG A 280 6.88 -19.90 -15.10
C ARG A 280 7.59 -20.88 -14.16
N MET A 281 6.97 -21.25 -13.04
CA MET A 281 7.54 -22.21 -12.09
C MET A 281 7.77 -23.58 -12.75
N ARG A 282 6.75 -24.14 -13.42
CA ARG A 282 6.86 -25.42 -14.13
C ARG A 282 7.92 -25.36 -15.22
N ARG A 283 7.94 -24.28 -16.00
CA ARG A 283 8.94 -24.11 -17.05
C ARG A 283 10.36 -24.06 -16.50
N LEU A 284 10.56 -23.43 -15.34
CA LEU A 284 11.87 -23.41 -14.69
C LEU A 284 12.29 -24.82 -14.24
N ALA A 285 11.38 -25.58 -13.64
CA ALA A 285 11.64 -26.97 -13.24
C ALA A 285 12.03 -27.83 -14.45
N GLU A 286 11.30 -27.74 -15.57
CA GLU A 286 11.63 -28.43 -16.82
C GLU A 286 13.04 -28.09 -17.32
N LEU A 287 13.41 -26.81 -17.27
CA LEU A 287 14.73 -26.35 -17.71
C LEU A 287 15.86 -26.89 -16.81
N VAL A 288 15.65 -26.93 -15.50
CA VAL A 288 16.63 -27.49 -14.55
C VAL A 288 16.79 -29.00 -14.76
N VAL A 289 15.70 -29.74 -14.95
CA VAL A 289 15.74 -31.18 -15.25
C VAL A 289 16.47 -31.44 -16.57
N ALA A 290 16.18 -30.66 -17.61
CA ALA A 290 16.85 -30.79 -18.91
C ALA A 290 18.35 -30.51 -18.80
N GLU A 291 18.76 -29.48 -18.06
CA GLU A 291 20.18 -29.17 -17.85
C GLU A 291 20.90 -30.28 -17.08
N THR A 292 20.23 -30.85 -16.07
CA THR A 292 20.76 -31.98 -15.29
C THR A 292 20.92 -33.22 -16.15
N ALA A 293 19.97 -33.50 -17.05
CA ALA A 293 20.07 -34.63 -17.98
C ALA A 293 21.20 -34.48 -19.02
N ASN A 294 21.60 -33.24 -19.33
CA ASN A 294 22.70 -32.95 -20.26
C ASN A 294 24.08 -32.92 -19.56
N THR A 295 24.12 -32.98 -18.24
CA THR A 295 25.36 -32.99 -17.45
C THR A 295 25.82 -34.44 -17.23
N PRO A 296 27.12 -34.74 -17.34
CA PRO A 296 27.65 -36.07 -17.03
C PRO A 296 27.22 -36.54 -15.63
N ALA A 297 26.89 -37.83 -15.49
CA ALA A 297 26.32 -38.39 -14.26
C ALA A 297 27.26 -38.29 -13.03
N ASP A 298 28.55 -38.09 -13.27
CA ASP A 298 29.61 -37.91 -12.29
C ASP A 298 29.87 -36.44 -11.93
N GLU A 299 29.20 -35.49 -12.58
CA GLU A 299 29.33 -34.05 -12.31
C GLU A 299 28.06 -33.47 -11.66
N PRO A 300 28.16 -32.89 -10.44
CA PRO A 300 27.01 -32.34 -9.76
C PRO A 300 26.56 -31.01 -10.38
N VAL A 301 25.26 -30.89 -10.68
CA VAL A 301 24.65 -29.61 -11.07
C VAL A 301 24.32 -28.77 -9.85
N GLY A 302 25.02 -27.64 -9.69
CA GLY A 302 24.76 -26.66 -8.64
C GLY A 302 23.64 -25.70 -9.02
N VAL A 303 22.50 -25.76 -8.33
CA VAL A 303 21.38 -24.82 -8.51
C VAL A 303 21.33 -23.83 -7.35
N LEU A 304 21.38 -22.54 -7.65
CA LEU A 304 21.21 -21.47 -6.67
C LEU A 304 19.85 -20.76 -6.89
N SER A 305 18.91 -20.92 -5.97
CA SER A 305 17.63 -20.19 -5.98
C SER A 305 17.73 -18.91 -5.15
N ILE A 306 17.56 -17.75 -5.80
CA ILE A 306 17.59 -16.42 -5.16
C ILE A 306 16.17 -15.88 -5.08
N GLY A 307 15.72 -15.53 -3.87
CA GLY A 307 14.34 -15.08 -3.66
C GLY A 307 13.31 -16.21 -3.77
N ALA A 308 13.67 -17.41 -3.29
CA ALA A 308 12.92 -18.65 -3.48
C ALA A 308 11.50 -18.67 -2.90
N GLY A 309 11.12 -17.71 -2.05
CA GLY A 309 9.81 -17.72 -1.38
C GLY A 309 9.58 -19.06 -0.66
N PRO A 310 8.49 -19.80 -0.94
CA PRO A 310 8.25 -21.13 -0.37
C PRO A 310 9.05 -22.27 -1.03
N ALA A 311 9.85 -21.99 -2.07
CA ALA A 311 10.67 -22.96 -2.78
C ALA A 311 9.90 -24.19 -3.34
N ARG A 312 8.67 -23.97 -3.82
CA ARG A 312 7.85 -25.03 -4.44
C ARG A 312 8.52 -25.62 -5.68
N GLU A 313 9.26 -24.80 -6.43
CA GLU A 313 10.03 -25.27 -7.57
C GLU A 313 11.06 -26.35 -7.19
N ALA A 314 11.67 -26.24 -6.01
CA ALA A 314 12.63 -27.25 -5.54
C ALA A 314 11.91 -28.54 -5.12
N GLN A 315 10.71 -28.43 -4.54
CA GLN A 315 9.91 -29.62 -4.22
C GLN A 315 9.55 -30.38 -5.50
N ASP A 316 9.03 -29.68 -6.51
CA ASP A 316 8.64 -30.27 -7.79
C ASP A 316 9.82 -30.91 -8.54
N ILE A 317 11.05 -30.38 -8.39
CA ILE A 317 12.26 -30.95 -9.00
C ILE A 317 12.75 -32.20 -8.25
N LEU A 318 12.54 -32.27 -6.93
CA LEU A 318 13.07 -33.33 -6.07
C LEU A 318 12.13 -34.54 -5.90
N THR A 319 10.87 -34.43 -6.30
CA THR A 319 9.86 -35.51 -6.24
C THR A 319 9.54 -36.05 -7.62
#